data_AF-A0A2A7MCV5-F1
#
_entry.id   AF-A0A2A7MCV5-F1
#
_cell.length_a   1.000
_cell.length_b   1.000
_cell.length_c   1.000
_cell.angle_alpha   90.00
_cell.angle_beta   90.00
_cell.angle_gamma   90.00
#
_symmetry.space_group_name_H-M   'P 1'
#
loop_
_entity.id
_entity.type
_entity.pdbx_description
1 polymer ?
#
loop_
_entity_poly.entity_id
_entity_poly.type
_entity_poly.pdbx_seq_one_letter_code
_entity_poly.pdbx_strand_id
1 'polypeptide(L)' 'MENVIENILKNDFVEYTKVYEIAALHGMTKKEVKNIKEKLGVKTVTLVNGEERLWLWYIPKNIWNRYLPKK' A
#
# COMPACT_ATOMS: atom_id res chain seq x y z
N MET A 1 7.14 -1.48 16.22
CA MET A 1 5.70 -1.74 16.16
C MET A 1 5.28 -1.51 14.72
N GLU A 2 4.94 -2.56 13.97
CA GLU A 2 4.53 -2.42 12.57
C GLU A 2 3.21 -1.64 12.50
N ASN A 3 3.16 -0.67 11.59
CA ASN A 3 1.96 0.13 11.37
C ASN A 3 0.91 -0.70 10.62
N VAL A 4 -0.39 -0.52 10.93
CA VAL A 4 -1.51 -1.15 10.21
C VAL A 4 -1.35 -1.07 8.68
N ILE A 5 -0.91 0.07 8.13
CA ILE A 5 -0.70 0.22 6.68
C ILE A 5 0.48 -0.63 6.16
N GLU A 6 1.56 -0.73 6.93
CA GLU A 6 2.69 -1.61 6.59
C GLU A 6 2.27 -3.08 6.59
N ASN A 7 1.39 -3.47 7.52
CA ASN A 7 0.79 -4.80 7.61
C ASN A 7 -0.24 -5.12 6.53
N ILE A 8 -0.95 -4.12 6.01
CA ILE A 8 -1.85 -4.31 4.86
C ILE A 8 -1.04 -4.54 3.59
N LEU A 9 -0.01 -3.71 3.36
CA LEU A 9 0.77 -3.74 2.12
C LEU A 9 1.80 -4.86 2.09
N LYS A 10 2.40 -5.20 3.24
CA LYS A 10 3.49 -6.20 3.38
C LYS A 10 4.49 -6.08 2.22
N ASN A 11 4.61 -7.14 1.43
CA ASN A 11 5.52 -7.25 0.29
C ASN A 11 4.75 -7.33 -1.03
N ASP A 12 3.56 -6.73 -1.12
CA ASP A 12 2.69 -6.83 -2.28
C ASP A 12 2.07 -5.49 -2.71
N PHE A 13 1.35 -5.54 -3.82
CA PHE A 13 0.53 -4.47 -4.35
C PHE A 13 -0.92 -4.66 -3.90
N VAL A 14 -1.52 -3.64 -3.29
CA VAL A 14 -2.90 -3.70 -2.78
C VAL A 14 -3.72 -2.56 -3.34
N GLU A 15 -4.93 -2.83 -3.79
CA GLU A 15 -5.84 -1.79 -4.27
C GLU A 15 -6.10 -0.73 -3.19
N TYR A 16 -6.01 0.55 -3.55
CA TYR A 16 -6.06 1.64 -2.59
C TYR A 16 -7.37 1.70 -1.79
N THR A 17 -8.50 1.35 -2.40
CA THR A 17 -9.82 1.30 -1.77
C THR A 17 -9.81 0.31 -0.60
N LYS A 18 -9.30 -0.91 -0.84
CA LYS A 18 -9.14 -1.95 0.18
C LYS A 18 -8.22 -1.53 1.32
N VAL A 19 -7.16 -0.77 1.04
CA VAL A 19 -6.30 -0.22 2.10
C VAL A 19 -7.10 0.68 3.04
N TYR A 20 -7.94 1.56 2.49
CA TYR A 20 -8.80 2.42 3.30
C TYR A 20 -9.89 1.66 4.05
N GLU A 21 -10.51 0.65 3.43
CA GLU A 21 -11.51 -0.22 4.07
C GLU A 21 -10.92 -0.94 5.28
N ILE A 22 -9.79 -1.62 5.09
CA ILE A 22 -9.13 -2.36 6.18
C ILE A 22 -8.64 -1.41 7.27
N ALA A 23 -8.08 -0.24 6.91
CA ALA A 23 -7.66 0.75 7.89
C ALA A 23 -8.86 1.30 8.71
N ALA A 24 -10.01 1.50 8.08
CA ALA A 24 -11.23 1.93 8.76
C ALA A 24 -11.73 0.87 9.75
N LEU A 25 -11.63 -0.43 9.42
CA LEU A 25 -11.93 -1.53 10.36
C LEU A 25 -11.02 -1.50 11.61
N HIS A 26 -9.83 -0.90 11.51
CA HIS A 26 -8.91 -0.68 12.62
C HIS A 26 -9.08 0.69 13.29
N GLY A 27 -10.18 1.40 13.01
CA GLY A 27 -10.51 2.70 13.61
C GLY A 27 -9.72 3.89 13.07
N MET A 28 -9.02 3.74 11.95
CA MET A 28 -8.21 4.82 11.37
C MET A 28 -9.05 5.76 10.51
N THR A 29 -8.78 7.06 10.64
CA THR A 29 -9.33 8.08 9.75
C THR A 29 -8.56 8.16 8.43
N LYS A 30 -9.20 8.66 7.37
CA LYS A 30 -8.53 8.89 6.08
C LYS A 30 -7.31 9.80 6.19
N LYS A 31 -7.31 10.75 7.14
CA LYS A 31 -6.18 11.66 7.40
C LYS A 31 -4.98 10.91 7.96
N GLU A 32 -5.20 10.02 8.93
CA GLU A 32 -4.14 9.19 9.51
C GLU A 32 -3.54 8.25 8.47
N VAL A 33 -4.39 7.62 7.64
CA VAL A 33 -3.93 6.77 6.53
C VAL A 33 -3.03 7.55 5.57
N LYS A 34 -3.39 8.79 5.19
CA LYS A 34 -2.56 9.65 4.34
C LYS A 34 -1.22 10.00 4.98
N ASN A 35 -1.22 10.42 6.25
CA ASN A 35 0.00 10.74 6.98
C ASN A 35 0.96 9.54 7.05
N ILE A 36 0.41 8.34 7.26
CA ILE A 36 1.20 7.10 7.32
C ILE A 36 1.70 6.70 5.93
N LYS A 37 0.87 6.82 4.89
CA LYS A 37 1.26 6.61 3.49
C LYS A 37 2.51 7.42 3.15
N GLU A 38 2.52 8.71 3.51
CA GLU A 38 3.64 9.61 3.28
C GLU A 38 4.87 9.20 4.09
N LYS A 39 4.72 8.93 5.40
CA LYS A 39 5.81 8.49 6.28
C LYS A 39 6.47 7.19 5.83
N LEU A 40 5.68 6.22 5.35
CA LEU A 40 6.17 4.93 4.86
C LEU A 40 6.73 5.01 3.43
N GLY A 41 6.57 6.14 2.74
CA GLY A 41 6.99 6.28 1.35
C GLY A 41 6.20 5.39 0.38
N VAL A 42 4.94 5.08 0.71
CA VAL A 42 4.06 4.25 -0.14
C VAL A 42 3.86 4.93 -1.49
N LYS A 43 4.07 4.16 -2.57
CA LYS A 43 3.86 4.61 -3.94
C LYS A 43 2.60 4.00 -4.52
N THR A 44 2.11 4.63 -5.58
CA THR A 44 0.92 4.19 -6.30
C THR A 44 1.31 3.83 -7.73
N VAL A 45 0.97 2.62 -8.16
CA VAL A 45 1.01 2.25 -9.58
C VAL A 45 -0.41 2.30 -10.12
N THR A 46 -0.55 2.85 -11.32
CA THR A 46 -1.82 2.85 -12.06
C THR A 46 -1.78 1.68 -13.03
N LEU A 47 -2.75 0.78 -12.93
CA LEU A 47 -3.02 -0.22 -13.94
C LEU A 47 -4.17 0.28 -14.82
N VAL A 48 -3.99 0.16 -16.12
CA VAL A 48 -4.98 0.53 -17.14
C VAL A 48 -5.21 -0.68 -18.03
N ASN A 49 -6.47 -1.08 -18.18
CA ASN A 49 -6.90 -2.15 -19.08
C ASN A 49 -8.08 -1.66 -19.92
N GLY A 50 -7.78 -1.10 -21.09
CA GLY A 50 -8.78 -0.38 -21.89
C GLY A 50 -9.32 0.83 -21.12
N GLU A 51 -10.61 0.83 -20.83
CA GLU A 51 -11.28 1.87 -20.03
C GLU A 51 -11.20 1.63 -18.51
N GLU A 52 -10.82 0.42 -18.09
CA GLU A 52 -10.71 0.08 -16.68
C GLU A 52 -9.43 0.64 -16.07
N ARG A 53 -9.54 1.19 -14.86
CA ARG A 53 -8.42 1.75 -14.11
C ARG A 53 -8.40 1.25 -12.68
N LEU A 54 -7.23 0.78 -12.24
CA LEU A 54 -6.99 0.36 -10.87
C LEU A 54 -5.76 1.10 -10.31
N TRP A 55 -5.83 1.52 -9.05
CA TRP A 55 -4.68 2.08 -8.35
C TRP A 55 -4.23 1.15 -7.25
N LEU A 56 -3.03 0.62 -7.40
CA LEU A 56 -2.41 -0.24 -6.41
C LEU A 56 -1.38 0.55 -5.60
N TRP A 57 -1.42 0.39 -4.30
CA TRP A 57 -0.42 0.90 -3.37
C TRP A 57 0.60 -0.18 -3.05
N TYR A 58 1.85 0.24 -2.85
CA TYR A 58 2.94 -0.65 -2.46
C TYR A 58 4.04 0.12 -1.72
N ILE A 59 4.85 -0.59 -0.94
CA ILE A 59 6.04 -0.04 -0.29
C ILE A 59 7.26 -0.43 -1.15
N PRO A 60 7.95 0.52 -1.81
CA PRO A 60 9.04 0.21 -2.73
C PRO A 60 10.15 -0.67 -2.14
N LYS A 61 10.59 -0.36 -0.90
CA LYS A 61 11.63 -1.14 -0.20
C LYS A 61 11.24 -2.62 -0.05
N ASN A 62 9.95 -2.89 0.23
CA ASN A 62 9.46 -4.25 0.48
C ASN A 62 9.34 -5.05 -0.81
N ILE A 63 8.84 -4.42 -1.89
CA ILE A 63 8.79 -5.04 -3.22
C ILE A 63 10.21 -5.34 -3.72
N TRP A 64 11.13 -4.38 -3.59
CA TRP A 64 12.52 -4.55 -3.98
C TRP A 64 13.16 -5.74 -3.25
N ASN A 65 12.99 -5.84 -1.93
CA ASN A 65 13.52 -6.94 -1.13
C ASN A 65 12.88 -8.30 -1.45
N ARG A 66 11.63 -8.33 -1.94
CA ARG A 66 10.96 -9.57 -2.35
C ARG A 66 11.52 -10.13 -3.65
N TYR A 67 11.85 -9.27 -4.61
CA TYR A 67 12.26 -9.68 -5.95
C TYR A 67 13.78 -9.62 -6.20
N LEU A 68 14.54 -9.01 -5.29
CA LEU A 68 15.99 -9.11 -5.30
C LEU A 68 16.41 -10.58 -5.07
N PRO A 69 17.27 -11.15 -5.92
CA PRO A 69 17.94 -12.41 -5.61
C PRO A 69 18.72 -12.24 -4.30
N LYS A 70 18.46 -13.11 -3.32
CA LYS A 70 19.32 -13.20 -2.13
C LYS A 70 20.68 -13.71 -2.61
N LYS A 71 21.73 -12.90 -2.44
CA LYS A 71 23.11 -13.33 -2.65
C LYS A 71 23.48 -14.44 -1.68
#